data_AF-A0A7X7P9F2-F1
#
_entry.id   AF-A0A7X7P9F2-F1
#
_cell.length_a   1.000
_cell.length_b   1.000
_cell.length_c   1.000
_cell.angle_alpha   90.00
_cell.angle_beta   90.00
_cell.angle_gamma   90.00
#
_symmetry.space_group_name_H-M   'P 1'
#
loop_
_entity.id
_entity.type
_entity.pdbx_description
1 polymer ?
#
loop_
_entity_poly.entity_id
_entity_poly.type
_entity_poly.pdbx_seq_one_letter_code
_entity_poly.pdbx_strand_id
1 'polypeptide(L)'
;MSRPLLTMLVSAADEQDLLAGLRSQFNMELTVDLEEDDYSLLYEQWNVEHPDTPVGDRRLSTLSVDASETDARMIAEAAVDTISPTARIEDLRLRAGERVVMAVDAIPWFAHTRLWTD
;
A
#
# COMPACT_ATOMS: atom_id res chain seq x y z
N MET A 1 -9.42 14.19 -12.01
CA MET A 1 -9.01 12.94 -12.70
C MET A 1 -8.44 12.07 -11.62
N SER A 2 -9.07 10.92 -11.35
CA SER A 2 -8.61 10.02 -10.29
C SER A 2 -7.20 9.50 -10.58
N ARG A 3 -6.37 9.43 -9.55
CA ARG A 3 -4.97 9.05 -9.61
C ARG A 3 -4.75 7.80 -8.77
N PRO A 4 -4.19 6.71 -9.34
CA PRO A 4 -3.84 5.54 -8.55
C PRO A 4 -2.70 5.89 -7.59
N LEU A 5 -2.84 5.44 -6.34
CA LEU A 5 -1.88 5.67 -5.27
C LEU A 5 -1.03 4.43 -5.02
N LEU A 6 -1.70 3.32 -4.74
CA LEU A 6 -1.09 2.01 -4.54
C LEU A 6 -2.07 0.88 -4.85
N THR A 7 -1.54 -0.24 -5.32
CA THR A 7 -2.24 -1.52 -5.43
C THR A 7 -1.83 -2.39 -4.25
N MET A 8 -2.79 -3.06 -3.63
CA MET A 8 -2.57 -3.90 -2.45
C MET A 8 -3.27 -5.25 -2.58
N LEU A 9 -2.70 -6.28 -1.97
CA LEU A 9 -3.35 -7.59 -1.82
C LEU A 9 -4.04 -7.65 -0.45
N VAL A 10 -5.31 -7.25 -0.42
CA VAL A 10 -6.01 -6.89 0.83
C VAL A 10 -7.31 -7.68 1.01
N SER A 11 -7.69 -7.93 2.27
CA SER A 11 -9.02 -8.49 2.58
C SER A 11 -10.06 -7.38 2.59
N ALA A 12 -11.36 -7.73 2.48
CA ALA A 12 -12.42 -6.72 2.54
C ALA A 12 -12.47 -5.99 3.90
N ALA A 13 -12.06 -6.64 5.00
CA ALA A 13 -12.01 -6.02 6.31
C ALA A 13 -10.85 -5.01 6.43
N ASP A 14 -9.66 -5.42 6.02
CA ASP A 14 -8.47 -4.56 6.02
C ASP A 14 -8.67 -3.32 5.13
N GLU A 15 -9.32 -3.49 3.97
CA GLU A 15 -9.68 -2.39 3.06
C GLU A 15 -10.60 -1.37 3.75
N GLN A 16 -11.61 -1.84 4.49
CA GLN A 16 -12.53 -0.97 5.21
C GLN A 16 -11.83 -0.20 6.33
N ASP A 17 -10.98 -0.86 7.10
CA ASP A 17 -10.23 -0.24 8.19
C ASP A 17 -9.24 0.81 7.65
N LEU A 18 -8.53 0.51 6.56
CA LEU A 18 -7.66 1.46 5.87
C LEU A 18 -8.44 2.69 5.39
N LEU A 19 -9.57 2.48 4.71
CA LEU A 19 -10.40 3.58 4.21
C LEU A 19 -10.99 4.43 5.32
N ALA A 20 -11.43 3.82 6.43
CA ALA A 20 -11.93 4.55 7.58
C ALA A 20 -10.82 5.43 8.19
N GLY A 21 -9.62 4.89 8.36
CA GLY A 21 -8.45 5.62 8.83
C GLY A 21 -8.13 6.81 7.93
N LEU A 22 -7.96 6.57 6.64
CA LEU A 22 -7.61 7.62 5.67
C LEU A 22 -8.70 8.70 5.55
N ARG A 23 -9.99 8.34 5.52
CA ARG A 23 -11.09 9.33 5.47
C ARG A 23 -11.19 10.17 6.74
N SER A 24 -10.83 9.61 7.89
CA SER A 24 -10.79 10.36 9.15
C SER A 24 -9.67 11.40 9.17
N GLN A 25 -8.54 11.09 8.52
CA GLN A 25 -7.36 11.95 8.47
C GLN A 25 -7.42 12.97 7.32
N PHE A 26 -7.92 12.56 6.16
CA PHE A 26 -8.03 13.36 4.96
C PHE A 26 -9.51 13.51 4.61
N ASN A 27 -10.04 14.73 4.70
CA ASN A 27 -11.43 15.04 4.35
C ASN A 27 -11.62 15.05 2.82
N MET A 28 -11.40 13.90 2.18
CA MET A 28 -11.36 13.72 0.73
C MET A 28 -12.06 12.44 0.28
N GLU A 29 -12.50 12.43 -0.97
CA GLU A 29 -13.10 11.26 -1.59
C GLU A 29 -12.00 10.28 -2.06
N LEU A 30 -12.01 9.07 -1.49
CA LEU A 30 -11.13 7.97 -1.84
C LEU A 30 -11.95 6.89 -2.55
N THR A 31 -11.45 6.41 -3.68
CA THR A 31 -12.03 5.28 -4.41
C THR A 31 -11.11 4.07 -4.30
N VAL A 32 -11.72 2.88 -4.20
CA VAL A 32 -11.00 1.61 -4.29
C VAL A 32 -11.66 0.83 -5.40
N ASP A 33 -10.84 0.49 -6.38
CA ASP A 33 -11.25 -0.27 -7.54
C ASP A 33 -10.57 -1.64 -7.47
N LEU A 34 -11.31 -2.67 -7.87
CA LEU A 34 -10.71 -3.99 -8.06
C LEU A 34 -9.69 -3.88 -9.20
N GLU A 35 -8.50 -4.39 -8.95
CA GLU A 35 -7.46 -4.38 -9.96
C GLU A 35 -7.60 -5.62 -10.85
N GLU A 36 -7.72 -5.39 -12.16
CA GLU A 36 -7.82 -6.44 -13.18
C GLU A 36 -6.46 -6.75 -13.82
N ASP A 37 -5.49 -5.84 -13.69
CA ASP A 37 -4.13 -6.06 -14.16
C ASP A 37 -3.40 -7.11 -13.30
N ASP A 38 -2.49 -7.84 -13.95
CA ASP A 38 -1.74 -8.93 -13.32
C ASP A 38 -0.63 -8.39 -12.41
N TYR A 39 -0.92 -8.28 -11.11
CA TYR A 39 0.07 -8.07 -10.05
C TYR A 39 0.40 -9.38 -9.32
N SER A 40 0.76 -10.43 -10.08
CA SER A 40 1.18 -11.73 -9.54
C SER A 40 2.31 -11.61 -8.52
N LEU A 41 3.17 -10.59 -8.64
CA LEU A 41 4.24 -10.31 -7.67
C LEU A 41 3.73 -10.11 -6.23
N LEU A 42 2.52 -9.57 -6.03
CA LEU A 42 1.98 -9.33 -4.68
C LEU A 42 1.51 -10.64 -4.04
N TYR A 43 1.01 -11.59 -4.84
CA TYR A 43 0.74 -12.95 -4.36
C TYR A 43 2.03 -13.72 -4.08
N GLU A 44 3.07 -13.53 -4.89
CA GLU A 44 4.39 -14.10 -4.62
C GLU A 44 4.99 -13.55 -3.32
N GLN A 45 4.94 -12.24 -3.11
CA GLN A 45 5.37 -11.58 -1.88
C GLN A 45 4.62 -12.15 -0.67
N TRP A 46 3.29 -12.27 -0.75
CA TRP A 46 2.49 -12.89 0.31
C TRP A 46 2.98 -14.29 0.67
N ASN A 47 3.17 -15.16 -0.33
CA ASN A 47 3.59 -16.54 -0.11
C ASN A 47 4.99 -16.64 0.51
N VAL A 48 5.88 -15.69 0.22
CA VAL A 48 7.23 -15.62 0.80
C VAL A 48 7.19 -15.13 2.24
N GLU A 49 6.41 -14.09 2.51
CA GLU A 49 6.35 -13.43 3.82
C GLU A 49 5.45 -14.15 4.82
N HIS A 50 4.41 -14.83 4.33
CA HIS A 50 3.38 -15.50 5.11
C HIS A 50 3.23 -16.99 4.71
N PRO A 51 4.29 -17.82 4.79
CA PRO A 51 4.28 -19.18 4.26
C PRO A 51 3.25 -20.10 4.92
N ASP A 52 2.84 -19.80 6.16
CA ASP A 52 1.87 -20.57 6.94
C ASP A 52 0.44 -19.98 6.88
N THR A 53 0.25 -18.85 6.18
CA THR A 53 -1.05 -18.18 6.08
C THR A 53 -1.54 -18.20 4.63
N PRO A 54 -2.64 -18.90 4.31
CA PRO A 54 -3.18 -18.88 2.96
C PRO A 54 -3.67 -17.47 2.59
N VAL A 55 -3.57 -17.13 1.31
CA VAL A 55 -4.05 -15.84 0.76
C VAL A 55 -5.50 -15.57 1.14
N GLY A 56 -6.35 -16.60 1.13
CA GLY A 56 -7.74 -16.51 1.58
C GLY A 56 -8.64 -15.77 0.60
N ASP A 57 -9.44 -14.84 1.10
CA ASP A 57 -10.37 -13.98 0.36
C ASP A 57 -9.74 -12.65 -0.10
N ARG A 58 -8.42 -12.49 0.07
CA ARG A 58 -7.70 -11.30 -0.35
C ARG A 58 -7.77 -11.11 -1.86
N ARG A 59 -7.83 -9.86 -2.26
CA ARG A 59 -7.97 -9.44 -3.66
C ARG A 59 -7.01 -8.29 -3.96
N LEU A 60 -6.62 -8.18 -5.22
CA LEU A 60 -5.90 -7.00 -5.68
C LEU A 60 -6.88 -5.82 -5.72
N SER A 61 -6.51 -4.73 -5.08
CA SER A 61 -7.32 -3.51 -5.03
C SER A 61 -6.42 -2.30 -5.15
N THR A 62 -6.83 -1.36 -6.00
CA THR A 62 -6.09 -0.13 -6.26
C THR A 62 -6.80 1.02 -5.59
N LEU A 63 -6.11 1.65 -4.63
CA LEU A 63 -6.56 2.88 -3.98
C LEU A 63 -6.27 4.06 -4.90
N SER A 64 -7.28 4.86 -5.20
CA SER A 64 -7.18 6.04 -6.04
C SER A 64 -7.83 7.28 -5.38
N VAL A 65 -7.39 8.46 -5.81
CA VAL A 65 -7.92 9.75 -5.30
C VAL A 65 -8.00 10.80 -6.41
N ASP A 66 -9.03 11.64 -6.38
CA ASP A 66 -9.02 12.89 -7.16
C ASP A 66 -8.43 14.03 -6.32
N ALA A 67 -7.12 14.23 -6.44
CA ALA A 67 -6.37 15.19 -5.64
C ALA A 67 -5.20 15.83 -6.40
N SER A 68 -4.62 16.88 -5.80
CA SER A 68 -3.33 17.40 -6.24
C SER A 68 -2.23 16.34 -6.11
N GLU A 69 -1.08 16.55 -6.74
CA GLU A 69 0.04 15.59 -6.66
C GLU A 69 0.62 15.52 -5.26
N THR A 70 0.67 16.67 -4.58
CA THR A 70 1.14 16.75 -3.20
C THR A 70 0.20 16.00 -2.25
N ASP A 71 -1.11 16.17 -2.41
CA ASP A 71 -2.11 15.49 -1.56
C ASP A 71 -2.13 13.98 -1.84
N ALA A 72 -2.11 13.59 -3.12
CA ALA A 72 -2.03 12.19 -3.52
C ALA A 72 -0.83 11.48 -2.90
N ARG A 73 0.35 12.11 -2.91
CA ARG A 73 1.54 11.59 -2.22
C ARG A 73 1.33 11.46 -0.71
N MET A 74 0.83 12.52 -0.04
CA MET A 74 0.61 12.48 1.41
C MET A 74 -0.37 11.38 1.82
N ILE A 75 -1.42 11.15 1.02
CA ILE A 75 -2.39 10.09 1.27
C ILE A 75 -1.77 8.71 1.06
N ALA A 76 -0.98 8.52 -0.01
CA ALA A 76 -0.30 7.25 -0.25
C ALA A 76 0.72 6.92 0.85
N GLU A 77 1.47 7.92 1.33
CA GLU A 77 2.36 7.76 2.47
C GLU A 77 1.60 7.32 3.73
N ALA A 78 0.47 7.96 4.04
CA ALA A 78 -0.34 7.58 5.19
C ALA A 78 -0.95 6.17 5.06
N ALA A 79 -1.31 5.76 3.84
CA ALA A 79 -1.78 4.42 3.57
C ALA A 79 -0.66 3.40 3.82
N VAL A 80 0.54 3.64 3.31
CA VAL A 80 1.72 2.80 3.53
C VAL A 80 2.11 2.75 5.01
N ASP A 81 2.10 3.88 5.71
CA ASP A 81 2.37 3.92 7.16
C ASP A 81 1.37 3.05 7.96
N THR A 82 0.17 2.83 7.44
CA THR A 82 -0.85 1.96 8.05
C THR A 82 -0.60 0.48 7.75
N ILE A 83 -0.27 0.14 6.50
CA ILE A 83 -0.19 -1.26 6.04
C ILE A 83 1.22 -1.88 6.12
N SER A 84 2.25 -1.02 6.13
CA SER A 84 3.67 -1.37 6.25
C SER A 84 4.41 -0.26 7.04
N PRO A 85 4.29 -0.24 8.38
CA PRO A 85 4.88 0.81 9.20
C PRO A 85 6.42 0.82 9.18
N THR A 86 7.07 -0.23 8.69
CA THR A 86 8.54 -0.32 8.55
C THR A 86 9.05 0.23 7.23
N ALA A 87 8.20 0.36 6.20
CA ALA A 87 8.60 0.72 4.83
C ALA A 87 9.46 1.98 4.77
N ARG A 88 9.11 3.02 5.53
CA ARG A 88 9.89 4.28 5.55
C ARG A 88 11.30 4.09 6.12
N ILE A 89 11.46 3.30 7.17
CA ILE A 89 12.78 3.04 7.77
C ILE A 89 13.62 2.16 6.84
N GLU A 90 12.98 1.21 6.16
CA GLU A 90 13.63 0.33 5.19
C GLU A 90 14.14 1.10 3.98
N ASP A 91 13.33 1.98 3.39
CA ASP A 91 13.75 2.85 2.29
C ASP A 91 14.92 3.77 2.69
N LEU A 92 14.86 4.38 3.87
CA LEU A 92 15.95 5.20 4.39
C LEU A 92 17.28 4.42 4.49
N ARG A 93 17.23 3.18 5.00
CA ARG A 93 18.40 2.31 5.11
C ARG A 93 18.93 1.85 3.76
N LEU A 94 18.04 1.48 2.83
CA LEU A 94 18.41 1.12 1.46
C LEU A 94 19.15 2.27 0.77
N ARG A 95 18.65 3.50 0.90
CA ARG A 95 19.28 4.71 0.33
C ARG A 95 20.63 5.04 0.98
N ALA A 96 20.80 4.72 2.26
CA ALA A 96 22.08 4.84 2.96
C ALA A 96 23.10 3.76 2.56
N GLY A 97 22.73 2.82 1.67
CA GLY A 97 23.57 1.69 1.28
C GLY A 97 23.68 0.61 2.34
N GLU A 98 22.79 0.62 3.34
CA GLU A 98 22.75 -0.37 4.41
C GLU A 98 22.04 -1.64 3.93
N ARG A 99 22.41 -2.77 4.55
CA ARG A 99 21.69 -4.02 4.34
C ARG A 99 20.38 -3.98 5.12
N VAL A 100 19.25 -4.08 4.41
CA VAL A 100 17.93 -4.19 5.01
C VAL A 100 17.50 -5.66 5.07
N VAL A 101 17.02 -6.07 6.24
CA VAL A 101 16.24 -7.30 6.38
C VAL A 101 14.80 -6.87 6.28
N MET A 102 14.12 -7.27 5.20
CA MET A 102 12.72 -6.93 4.98
C MET A 102 11.87 -7.49 6.12
N ALA A 103 11.15 -6.62 6.81
CA ALA A 103 10.10 -7.04 7.70
C ALA A 103 8.94 -7.61 6.87
N VAL A 104 8.19 -8.52 7.48
CA VAL A 104 6.95 -9.02 6.88
C VAL A 104 5.93 -7.89 6.85
N ASP A 105 5.41 -7.57 5.67
CA ASP A 105 4.34 -6.59 5.52
C ASP A 105 3.03 -7.21 6.02
N ALA A 106 2.20 -6.40 6.71
CA ALA A 106 0.88 -6.86 7.10
C ALA A 106 -0.01 -7.10 5.88
N ILE A 107 0.17 -6.26 4.84
CA ILE A 107 -0.54 -6.31 3.56
C ILE A 107 0.48 -5.99 2.46
N PRO A 108 0.76 -6.92 1.53
CA PRO A 108 1.63 -6.64 0.38
C PRO A 108 1.08 -5.51 -0.49
N TRP A 109 1.98 -4.67 -1.00
CA TRP A 109 1.61 -3.44 -1.71
C TRP A 109 2.61 -3.05 -2.80
N PHE A 110 2.12 -2.28 -3.77
CA PHE A 110 2.89 -1.64 -4.84
C PHE A 110 2.45 -0.18 -4.98
N ALA A 111 3.38 0.78 -4.91
CA ALA A 111 3.04 2.19 -5.05
C ALA A 111 3.12 2.68 -6.50
N HIS A 112 2.06 3.37 -6.92
CA HIS A 112 1.97 4.08 -8.21
C HIS A 112 2.46 5.52 -8.12
N THR A 113 2.41 6.10 -6.92
CA THR A 113 2.91 7.43 -6.65
C THR A 113 4.26 7.39 -5.96
N ARG A 114 5.06 8.43 -6.15
CA ARG A 114 6.35 8.58 -5.46
C ARG A 114 6.11 8.91 -3.99
N LEU A 115 6.42 7.98 -3.10
CA LEU A 115 6.14 8.12 -1.66
C LEU A 115 7.10 9.07 -0.95
N TRP A 116 8.40 8.99 -1.21
CA TRP A 116 9.39 9.81 -0.50
C TRP A 116 10.28 10.60 -1.48
N THR A 117 10.55 11.85 -1.14
CA THR A 117 11.50 12.72 -1.87
C THR A 117 12.94 12.24 -1.68
N ASP A 118 13.80 12.57 -2.64
CA ASP A 118 15.26 12.52 -2.47
C ASP A 118 15.77 13.75 -1.72
#